data_AF-A0A258EXY5-F1
#
_entry.id   AF-A0A258EXY5-F1
#
_cell.length_a   1.000
_cell.length_b   1.000
_cell.length_c   1.000
_cell.angle_alpha   90.00
_cell.angle_beta   90.00
_cell.angle_gamma   90.00
#
_symmetry.space_group_name_H-M   'P 1'
#
loop_
_entity.id
_entity.type
_entity.pdbx_description
1 polymer ?
#
loop_
_entity_poly.entity_id
_entity_poly.type
_entity_poly.pdbx_seq_one_letter_code
_entity_poly.pdbx_strand_id
1 'polypeptide(L)' 'SDNLPFYEIFKVPSHTISCSDISNYDFYHHVGDETDKLDYKHMADLIDKTIPAIEAICNTPTKEIKLYNE' A
#
# COMPACT_ATOMS: atom_id res chain seq x y z
N SER A 1 -4.52 -2.02 8.80
CA SER A 1 -3.49 -2.84 8.15
C SER A 1 -2.25 -2.85 9.02
N ASP A 2 -1.23 -3.62 8.66
CA ASP A 2 -0.04 -3.88 9.48
C ASP A 2 0.77 -2.61 9.80
N ASN A 3 0.58 -1.51 9.07
CA ASN A 3 1.31 -0.26 9.27
C ASN A 3 1.01 0.46 10.60
N LEU A 4 -0.15 0.25 11.23
CA LEU A 4 -0.55 1.01 12.44
C LEU A 4 0.37 0.72 13.64
N PRO A 5 0.64 -0.54 14.03
CA PRO A 5 1.57 -0.83 15.14
C PRO A 5 2.98 -0.22 14.96
N PHE A 6 3.50 -0.14 13.73
CA PHE A 6 4.79 0.51 13.47
C PHE A 6 4.74 1.99 13.79
N TYR A 7 3.67 2.67 13.39
CA TYR A 7 3.48 4.08 13.74
C TYR A 7 3.36 4.27 15.25
N GLU A 8 2.56 3.45 15.94
CA GLU A 8 2.31 3.58 17.37
C GLU A 8 3.59 3.47 18.21
N ILE A 9 4.47 2.53 17.85
CA ILE A 9 5.71 2.23 18.57
C ILE A 9 6.85 3.17 18.17
N PHE A 10 7.09 3.34 16.86
CA PHE A 10 8.29 4.03 16.37
C PHE A 10 8.06 5.50 16.05
N LYS A 11 6.81 5.95 15.97
CA LYS A 11 6.43 7.33 15.58
C LYS A 11 7.03 7.76 14.24
N VAL A 12 7.13 6.82 13.30
CA VAL A 12 7.60 7.08 11.93
C VAL A 12 6.47 6.95 10.92
N PRO A 13 6.51 7.69 9.78
CA PRO A 13 5.56 7.49 8.70
C PRO A 13 5.49 6.01 8.30
N SER A 14 4.31 5.41 8.46
CA SER A 14 4.08 3.98 8.21
C SER A 14 2.80 3.84 7.39
N HIS A 15 2.91 3.42 6.13
CA HIS A 15 1.80 3.43 5.17
C HIS A 15 1.56 2.05 4.57
N THR A 16 0.29 1.70 4.36
CA THR A 16 -0.11 0.56 3.53
C THR A 16 -0.59 1.09 2.19
N ILE A 17 -0.16 0.46 1.09
CA ILE A 17 -0.75 0.65 -0.24
C ILE A 17 -1.73 -0.50 -0.46
N SER A 18 -2.99 -0.19 -0.75
CA SER A 18 -4.05 -1.18 -0.95
C SER A 18 -4.96 -0.75 -2.09
N CYS A 19 -5.40 -1.71 -2.90
CA CYS A 19 -6.45 -1.51 -3.91
C CYS A 19 -7.86 -1.65 -3.33
N SER A 20 -8.00 -1.95 -2.04
CA SER A 20 -9.30 -2.10 -1.41
C SER A 20 -9.98 -0.74 -1.27
N ASP A 21 -11.22 -0.66 -1.74
CA ASP A 21 -12.13 0.47 -1.56
C ASP A 21 -13.59 -0.02 -1.44
N ILE A 22 -14.56 0.89 -1.51
CA ILE A 22 -15.98 0.54 -1.39
C ILE A 22 -16.46 -0.32 -2.58
N SER A 23 -15.84 -0.17 -3.76
CA SER A 23 -16.26 -0.84 -4.99
C SER A 23 -15.93 -2.34 -5.03
N ASN A 24 -14.98 -2.80 -4.22
CA ASN A 24 -14.58 -4.21 -4.14
C ASN A 24 -14.86 -4.85 -2.77
N TYR A 25 -15.62 -4.18 -1.90
CA TYR A 25 -15.96 -4.69 -0.57
C TYR A 25 -16.73 -6.02 -0.62
N ASP A 26 -17.56 -6.22 -1.65
CA ASP A 26 -18.34 -7.46 -1.84
C ASP A 26 -17.45 -8.73 -2.02
N PHE A 27 -16.19 -8.55 -2.39
CA PHE A 27 -15.22 -9.64 -2.54
C PHE A 27 -14.33 -9.81 -1.30
N TYR A 28 -14.13 -8.75 -0.51
CA TYR A 28 -13.23 -8.76 0.64
C TYR A 28 -13.70 -9.74 1.72
N HIS A 29 -12.84 -10.69 2.13
CA HIS A 29 -13.17 -11.76 3.09
C HIS A 29 -14.32 -12.69 2.68
N HIS A 30 -14.66 -12.73 1.40
CA HIS A 30 -15.70 -13.60 0.85
C HIS A 30 -15.12 -14.63 -0.12
N VAL A 31 -15.92 -15.65 -0.44
CA VAL A 31 -15.55 -16.74 -1.37
C VAL A 31 -15.34 -16.28 -2.83
N GLY A 32 -15.47 -14.98 -3.10
CA GLY A 32 -15.22 -14.37 -4.40
C GLY A 32 -13.80 -13.83 -4.58
N ASP A 33 -12.99 -13.81 -3.52
CA ASP A 33 -11.56 -13.46 -3.58
C ASP A 33 -10.74 -14.65 -4.09
N GLU A 34 -10.94 -14.96 -5.36
CA GLU A 34 -10.42 -16.17 -6.02
C GLU A 34 -9.51 -15.82 -7.19
N THR A 35 -8.58 -16.72 -7.50
CA THR A 35 -7.53 -16.48 -8.50
C THR A 35 -8.07 -16.16 -9.90
N ASP A 36 -9.22 -16.72 -10.29
CA ASP A 36 -9.84 -16.47 -11.60
C ASP A 36 -10.56 -15.11 -11.68
N LYS A 37 -10.70 -14.39 -10.56
CA LYS A 37 -11.28 -13.03 -10.47
C LYS A 37 -10.22 -11.92 -10.44
N LEU A 38 -8.95 -12.27 -10.32
CA LEU A 38 -7.87 -11.29 -10.26
C LEU A 38 -7.64 -10.60 -11.60
N ASP A 39 -7.48 -9.27 -11.57
CA ASP A 39 -7.01 -8.49 -12.70
C ASP A 39 -5.47 -8.43 -12.70
N TYR A 40 -4.84 -9.42 -13.33
CA TYR A 40 -3.39 -9.51 -13.43
C TYR A 40 -2.74 -8.33 -14.17
N LYS A 41 -3.47 -7.72 -15.13
CA LYS A 41 -2.95 -6.54 -15.83
C LYS A 41 -2.88 -5.36 -14.88
N HIS A 42 -3.94 -5.13 -14.11
CA HIS A 42 -3.93 -4.08 -13.08
C HIS A 42 -2.82 -4.31 -12.05
N MET A 43 -2.64 -5.54 -11.57
CA MET A 43 -1.59 -5.87 -10.61
C MET A 43 -0.19 -5.56 -11.16
N ALA A 44 0.11 -5.96 -12.41
CA ALA A 44 1.38 -5.65 -13.05
C ALA A 44 1.58 -4.14 -13.23
N ASP A 45 0.57 -3.44 -13.75
CA ASP A 45 0.61 -1.99 -13.96
C ASP A 45 0.79 -1.23 -12.63
N LEU A 46 0.20 -1.72 -11.53
CA LEU A 46 0.39 -1.16 -10.19
C LEU A 46 1.83 -1.34 -9.73
N ILE A 47 2.36 -2.57 -9.79
CA ILE A 47 3.74 -2.89 -9.39
C ILE A 47 4.74 -2.03 -10.16
N ASP A 48 4.61 -1.94 -11.48
CA ASP A 48 5.50 -1.16 -12.34
C ASP A 48 5.50 0.33 -11.97
N LYS A 49 4.35 0.86 -11.56
CA LYS A 49 4.22 2.26 -11.13
C LYS A 49 4.75 2.50 -9.71
N THR A 50 4.67 1.53 -8.79
CA THR A 50 5.17 1.70 -7.43
C THR A 50 6.67 1.48 -7.30
N ILE A 51 7.30 0.65 -8.15
CA ILE A 51 8.76 0.42 -8.14
C ILE A 51 9.56 1.72 -8.04
N PRO A 52 9.44 2.70 -8.95
CA PRO A 52 10.27 3.90 -8.91
C PRO A 52 10.00 4.77 -7.67
N ALA A 53 8.77 4.76 -7.15
CA ALA A 53 8.42 5.50 -5.94
C ALA A 53 9.08 4.89 -4.68
N ILE A 54 9.02 3.56 -4.54
CA ILE A 54 9.67 2.84 -3.43
C ILE A 54 11.19 2.99 -3.54
N GLU A 55 11.75 2.82 -4.75
CA GLU A 55 13.18 3.01 -4.99
C GLU A 55 13.64 4.41 -4.58
N ALA A 56 12.88 5.45 -4.95
CA ALA A 56 13.19 6.81 -4.53
C ALA A 56 13.15 6.95 -3.00
N ILE A 57 12.05 6.56 -2.35
CA ILE A 57 11.86 6.70 -0.89
C ILE A 57 12.96 5.97 -0.10
N CYS A 58 13.45 4.84 -0.60
CA CYS A 58 14.48 4.05 0.09
C CYS A 58 15.90 4.61 -0.07
N ASN A 59 16.18 5.35 -1.16
CA ASN A 59 17.55 5.72 -1.54
C ASN A 59 17.85 7.23 -1.47
N THR A 60 16.82 8.08 -1.34
CA THR A 60 17.02 9.52 -1.21
C THR A 60 17.72 9.86 0.13
N PRO A 61 18.64 10.84 0.14
CA PRO A 61 19.28 11.29 1.38
C PRO A 61 18.31 12.09 2.25
N THR A 62 17.25 12.61 1.65
CA THR A 62 16.16 13.32 2.32
C THR A 62 15.05 12.35 2.68
N LYS A 63 14.34 12.61 3.77
CA LYS A 63 13.09 11.89 4.08
C LYS A 63 11.93 12.68 3.48
N GLU A 64 11.42 12.27 2.34
CA GLU A 64 10.36 12.98 1.60
C GLU A 64 9.03 12.92 2.34
N ILE A 65 8.74 11.77 2.97
CA ILE A 65 7.50 11.56 3.73
C ILE A 65 7.75 11.98 5.17
N LYS A 66 7.05 13.03 5.60
CA LYS A 66 7.14 13.58 6.96
C LYS A 66 5.76 13.68 7.57
N LEU A 67 5.67 13.39 8.87
CA LEU A 67 4.51 13.71 9.67
C LEU A 67 4.67 15.15 10.17
N TYR A 68 3.69 16.00 9.90
CA TYR A 68 3.66 17.37 10.39
C TYR A 68 2.57 17.48 11.45
N ASN A 69 2.98 17.91 12.65
CA ASN A 69 2.16 18.08 13.86
C ASN A 69 1.67 16.75 14.50
N GLU A 70 1.99 16.60 15.78
CA GLU A 70 1.24 15.74 16.72
C GLU A 70 0.19 16.60 17.44
#